data_AF-A0A9E5PPV5-F1
#
_entry.id   AF-A0A9E5PPV5-F1
#
_cell.length_a   1.000
_cell.length_b   1.000
_cell.length_c   1.000
_cell.angle_alpha   90.00
_cell.angle_beta   90.00
_cell.angle_gamma   90.00
#
_symmetry.space_group_name_H-M   'P 1'
#
loop_
_entity.id
_entity.type
_entity.pdbx_description
1 polymer ?
#
loop_
_entity_poly.entity_id
_entity_poly.type
_entity_poly.pdbx_seq_one_letter_code
_entity_poly.pdbx_strand_id
1 'polypeptide(L)'
;MLASGELKLVVMPTYNERANLPVIVPKVLAQAPGIHVLIVDDNSPDGTGQLADELAAKNERIHVMHRPDKLGLGTAYIAGFKWALERDYEYVFEMDSDFSHNPDHIPEFLEAAQHYDLVLGSRYLKGVTVINWPMSRLLLSYFANKYARLITGLPFSDTTGGFKCYRRTVLEGIDLDAIRSEGYSFQIETTFRAWRKGFKVGETKIIFSDRTEGASKMSGKIIREAVWRVWMLRLLRTIGKL
;
A
#
# COMPACT_ATOMS: atom_id res chain seq x y z
N MET A 1 20.03 -5.05 -13.22
CA MET A 1 18.91 -5.82 -13.80
C MET A 1 18.37 -6.69 -12.69
N LEU A 2 17.10 -6.53 -12.31
CA LEU A 2 16.43 -7.52 -11.46
C LEU A 2 16.62 -8.90 -12.09
N ALA A 3 16.95 -9.90 -11.27
CA ALA A 3 17.10 -11.25 -11.77
C ALA A 3 15.76 -11.66 -12.40
N SER A 4 15.79 -12.16 -13.64
CA SER A 4 14.59 -12.45 -14.42
C SER A 4 13.70 -13.56 -13.82
N GLY A 5 14.10 -14.14 -12.69
CA GLY A 5 13.37 -15.20 -11.97
C GLY A 5 12.69 -14.78 -10.65
N GLU A 6 12.88 -13.55 -10.16
CA GLU A 6 12.25 -13.15 -8.89
C GLU A 6 10.75 -12.88 -9.11
N LEU A 7 9.89 -13.54 -8.34
CA LEU A 7 8.44 -13.32 -8.38
C LEU A 7 8.07 -12.05 -7.61
N LYS A 8 7.09 -11.32 -8.12
CA LYS A 8 6.55 -10.10 -7.52
C LYS A 8 5.05 -10.25 -7.33
N LEU A 9 4.54 -9.88 -6.18
CA LEU A 9 3.11 -9.88 -5.91
C LEU A 9 2.60 -8.45 -5.75
N VAL A 10 1.50 -8.10 -6.41
CA VAL A 10 0.76 -6.88 -6.13
C VAL A 10 -0.50 -7.24 -5.35
N VAL A 11 -0.55 -6.83 -4.08
CA VAL A 11 -1.72 -7.01 -3.22
C VAL A 11 -2.68 -5.87 -3.45
N MET A 12 -3.91 -6.19 -3.84
CA MET A 12 -4.95 -5.23 -4.19
C MET A 12 -6.22 -5.50 -3.36
N PRO A 13 -6.40 -4.79 -2.23
CA PRO A 13 -7.65 -4.83 -1.47
C PRO A 13 -8.80 -4.26 -2.27
N THR A 14 -9.94 -4.92 -2.22
CA THR A 14 -11.14 -4.57 -2.98
C THR A 14 -12.38 -4.56 -2.09
N TYR A 15 -13.23 -3.55 -2.31
CA TYR A 15 -14.58 -3.48 -1.76
C TYR A 15 -15.43 -2.60 -2.68
N ASN A 16 -16.33 -3.20 -3.44
CA ASN A 16 -17.08 -2.54 -4.53
C ASN A 16 -16.18 -1.96 -5.63
N GLU A 17 -15.33 -2.80 -6.22
CA GLU A 17 -14.32 -2.40 -7.22
C GLU A 17 -14.52 -3.15 -8.56
N ARG A 18 -15.72 -3.69 -8.79
CA ARG A 18 -16.06 -4.55 -9.93
C ARG A 18 -15.72 -3.92 -11.28
N ALA A 19 -15.97 -2.61 -11.44
CA ALA A 19 -15.70 -1.90 -12.70
C ALA A 19 -14.19 -1.72 -12.95
N ASN A 20 -13.37 -1.65 -11.90
CA ASN A 20 -11.96 -1.33 -12.00
C ASN A 20 -11.11 -2.57 -12.31
N LEU A 21 -11.45 -3.73 -11.73
CA LEU A 21 -10.66 -4.97 -11.84
C LEU A 21 -10.30 -5.39 -13.28
N PRO A 22 -11.24 -5.43 -14.25
CA PRO A 22 -10.93 -5.87 -15.62
C PRO A 22 -9.94 -4.95 -16.34
N VAL A 23 -9.80 -3.69 -15.89
CA VAL A 23 -8.95 -2.70 -16.52
C VAL A 23 -7.59 -2.61 -15.82
N ILE A 24 -7.58 -2.61 -14.48
CA ILE A 24 -6.35 -2.40 -13.71
C ILE A 24 -5.47 -3.64 -13.66
N VAL A 25 -6.06 -4.83 -13.52
CA VAL A 25 -5.29 -6.08 -13.36
C VAL A 25 -4.42 -6.39 -14.59
N PRO A 26 -4.93 -6.31 -15.84
CA PRO A 26 -4.08 -6.50 -17.02
C PRO A 26 -2.95 -5.48 -17.11
N LYS A 27 -3.20 -4.21 -16.74
CA LYS A 27 -2.19 -3.15 -16.74
C LYS A 27 -1.07 -3.43 -15.76
N VAL A 28 -1.39 -3.94 -14.57
CA VAL A 28 -0.39 -4.36 -13.56
C VAL A 28 0.45 -5.53 -14.06
N LEU A 29 -0.21 -6.57 -14.57
CA LEU A 29 0.45 -7.79 -15.08
C LEU A 29 1.35 -7.54 -16.30
N ALA A 30 1.15 -6.43 -17.01
CA ALA A 30 1.93 -6.04 -18.18
C ALA A 30 3.22 -5.28 -17.83
N GLN A 31 3.39 -4.79 -16.59
CA GLN A 31 4.52 -3.92 -16.24
C GLN A 31 5.87 -4.64 -16.21
N ALA A 32 5.89 -5.92 -15.83
CA ALA A 32 7.09 -6.74 -15.86
C ALA A 32 6.77 -8.26 -15.83
N PRO A 33 7.66 -9.11 -16.36
CA PRO A 33 7.58 -10.55 -16.15
C PRO A 33 7.65 -10.94 -14.66
N GLY A 34 6.94 -12.01 -14.31
CA GLY A 34 6.88 -12.52 -12.93
C GLY A 34 6.03 -11.68 -11.97
N ILE A 35 5.28 -10.68 -12.45
CA ILE A 35 4.25 -10.01 -11.65
C ILE A 35 3.00 -10.88 -11.58
N HIS A 36 2.58 -11.11 -10.35
CA HIS A 36 1.33 -11.74 -9.95
C HIS A 36 0.47 -10.70 -9.22
N VAL A 37 -0.84 -10.91 -9.19
CA VAL A 37 -1.80 -10.06 -8.47
C VAL A 37 -2.54 -10.92 -7.47
N LEU A 38 -2.62 -10.47 -6.22
CA LEU A 38 -3.53 -11.00 -5.21
C LEU A 38 -4.65 -9.99 -4.98
N ILE A 39 -5.84 -10.35 -5.43
CA ILE A 39 -7.07 -9.60 -5.14
C ILE A 39 -7.57 -10.06 -3.77
N VAL A 40 -7.64 -9.13 -2.82
CA VAL A 40 -8.17 -9.39 -1.47
C VAL A 40 -9.56 -8.77 -1.41
N ASP A 41 -10.61 -9.58 -1.54
CA ASP A 41 -12.00 -9.11 -1.55
C ASP A 41 -12.62 -9.19 -0.16
N ASP A 42 -13.13 -8.05 0.30
CA ASP A 42 -13.76 -7.86 1.61
C ASP A 42 -15.27 -8.16 1.57
N ASN A 43 -15.65 -9.30 0.98
CA ASN A 43 -17.03 -9.75 0.76
C ASN A 43 -17.87 -8.68 0.03
N SER A 44 -17.42 -8.27 -1.16
CA SER A 44 -18.07 -7.19 -1.91
C SER A 44 -19.49 -7.58 -2.37
N PRO A 45 -20.53 -6.80 -2.00
CA PRO A 45 -21.92 -7.10 -2.39
C PRO A 45 -22.22 -6.84 -3.87
N ASP A 46 -21.37 -6.11 -4.59
CA ASP A 46 -21.55 -5.77 -6.01
C ASP A 46 -21.11 -6.90 -6.97
N GLY A 47 -20.62 -8.02 -6.44
CA GLY A 47 -20.07 -9.13 -7.22
C GLY A 47 -18.61 -8.93 -7.65
N THR A 48 -17.85 -8.04 -6.99
CA THR A 48 -16.39 -7.91 -7.21
C THR A 48 -15.68 -9.25 -7.00
N GLY A 49 -15.95 -9.96 -5.90
CA GLY A 49 -15.34 -11.26 -5.61
C GLY A 49 -15.57 -12.31 -6.71
N GLN A 50 -16.80 -12.45 -7.19
CA GLN A 50 -17.12 -13.37 -8.29
C GLN A 50 -16.34 -13.02 -9.57
N LEU A 51 -16.26 -11.74 -9.91
CA LEU A 51 -15.48 -11.29 -11.07
C LEU A 51 -13.98 -11.57 -10.88
N ALA A 52 -13.46 -11.41 -9.67
CA ALA A 52 -12.07 -11.74 -9.36
C ALA A 52 -11.78 -13.22 -9.61
N ASP A 53 -12.70 -14.12 -9.23
CA ASP A 53 -12.56 -15.57 -9.50
C ASP A 53 -12.57 -15.87 -11.00
N GLU A 54 -13.44 -15.21 -11.78
CA GLU A 54 -13.49 -15.35 -13.24
C GLU A 54 -12.19 -14.88 -13.92
N LEU A 55 -11.54 -13.85 -13.37
CA LEU A 55 -10.24 -13.37 -13.84
C LEU A 55 -9.12 -14.37 -13.50
N ALA A 56 -9.12 -14.90 -12.27
CA ALA A 56 -8.17 -15.91 -11.82
C ALA A 56 -8.24 -17.21 -12.63
N ALA A 57 -9.45 -17.66 -12.99
CA ALA A 57 -9.64 -18.83 -13.84
C ALA A 57 -9.02 -18.68 -15.24
N LYS A 58 -8.82 -17.44 -15.73
CA LYS A 58 -8.26 -17.15 -17.06
C LYS A 58 -6.76 -16.90 -17.04
N ASN A 59 -6.14 -16.70 -15.89
CA ASN A 59 -4.73 -16.33 -15.78
C ASN A 59 -4.15 -16.76 -14.42
N GLU A 60 -3.23 -17.72 -14.44
CA GLU A 60 -2.55 -18.30 -13.26
C GLU A 60 -1.77 -17.29 -12.40
N ARG A 61 -1.48 -16.11 -12.93
CA ARG A 61 -0.81 -15.02 -12.20
C ARG A 61 -1.78 -14.21 -11.34
N ILE A 62 -3.08 -14.47 -11.42
CA ILE A 62 -4.11 -13.79 -10.63
C ILE A 62 -4.60 -14.76 -9.54
N HIS A 63 -4.54 -14.30 -8.31
CA HIS A 63 -4.96 -15.01 -7.11
C HIS A 63 -6.07 -14.22 -6.42
N VAL A 64 -6.97 -14.92 -5.74
CA VAL A 64 -8.09 -14.29 -5.02
C VAL A 64 -8.12 -14.79 -3.59
N MET A 65 -8.29 -13.86 -2.66
CA MET A 65 -8.55 -14.13 -1.25
C MET A 65 -9.89 -13.50 -0.88
N HIS A 66 -10.88 -14.33 -0.60
CA HIS A 66 -12.17 -13.91 -0.07
C HIS A 66 -12.09 -13.82 1.46
N ARG A 67 -12.42 -12.64 1.98
CA ARG A 67 -12.53 -12.39 3.43
C ARG A 67 -14.00 -12.35 3.81
N PRO A 68 -14.36 -12.71 5.06
CA PRO A 68 -15.76 -12.92 5.43
C PRO A 68 -16.59 -11.64 5.45
N ASP A 69 -15.97 -10.48 5.66
CA ASP A 69 -16.62 -9.19 5.82
C ASP A 69 -15.70 -8.04 5.41
N LYS A 70 -16.25 -6.81 5.44
CA LYS A 70 -15.48 -5.56 5.34
C LYS A 70 -14.70 -5.29 6.61
N LEU A 71 -13.53 -5.91 6.72
CA LEU A 71 -12.70 -5.93 7.92
C LEU A 71 -11.68 -4.78 7.99
N GLY A 72 -11.48 -4.04 6.90
CA GLY A 72 -10.61 -2.86 6.87
C GLY A 72 -9.38 -3.04 5.98
N LEU A 73 -8.78 -1.89 5.61
CA LEU A 73 -7.68 -1.82 4.65
C LEU A 73 -6.39 -2.40 5.21
N GLY A 74 -6.03 -2.02 6.44
CA GLY A 74 -4.82 -2.49 7.10
C GLY A 74 -4.86 -4.01 7.29
N THR A 75 -6.00 -4.53 7.75
CA THR A 75 -6.17 -5.99 7.88
C THR A 75 -6.17 -6.73 6.54
N ALA A 76 -6.65 -6.11 5.44
CA ALA A 76 -6.58 -6.69 4.09
C ALA A 76 -5.12 -6.83 3.62
N TYR A 77 -4.32 -5.76 3.78
CA TYR A 77 -2.91 -5.80 3.44
C TYR A 77 -2.12 -6.76 4.31
N ILE A 78 -2.38 -6.83 5.62
CA ILE A 78 -1.74 -7.84 6.49
C ILE A 78 -2.05 -9.26 6.01
N ALA A 79 -3.30 -9.55 5.67
CA ALA A 79 -3.68 -10.86 5.14
C ALA A 79 -2.94 -11.18 3.82
N GLY A 80 -2.86 -10.21 2.90
CA GLY A 80 -2.12 -10.35 1.66
C GLY A 80 -0.60 -10.51 1.86
N PHE A 81 -0.01 -9.78 2.80
CA PHE A 81 1.41 -9.91 3.15
C PHE A 81 1.71 -11.29 3.72
N LYS A 82 0.88 -11.81 4.62
CA LYS A 82 1.02 -13.17 5.15
C LYS A 82 0.91 -14.23 4.06
N TRP A 83 -0.07 -14.10 3.17
CA TRP A 83 -0.23 -14.99 2.02
C TRP A 83 0.99 -14.97 1.09
N ALA A 84 1.60 -13.80 0.90
CA ALA A 84 2.84 -13.66 0.14
C ALA A 84 4.03 -14.35 0.83
N LEU A 85 4.12 -14.24 2.16
CA LEU A 85 5.16 -14.88 2.97
C LEU A 85 5.07 -16.40 2.99
N GLU A 86 3.90 -16.99 2.72
CA GLU A 86 3.75 -18.44 2.54
C GLU A 86 4.27 -18.96 1.18
N ARG A 87 4.73 -18.06 0.31
CA ARG A 87 5.13 -18.34 -1.10
C ARG A 87 6.47 -17.65 -1.42
N ASP A 88 7.01 -17.89 -2.61
CA ASP A 88 8.34 -17.41 -3.02
C ASP A 88 8.32 -16.03 -3.71
N TYR A 89 7.56 -15.07 -3.16
CA TYR A 89 7.58 -13.69 -3.63
C TYR A 89 8.70 -12.90 -2.95
N GLU A 90 9.62 -12.34 -3.75
CA GLU A 90 10.72 -11.49 -3.27
C GLU A 90 10.25 -10.04 -3.07
N TYR A 91 9.38 -9.56 -3.95
CA TYR A 91 8.82 -8.22 -3.88
C TYR A 91 7.30 -8.28 -3.68
N VAL A 92 6.81 -7.54 -2.69
CA VAL A 92 5.39 -7.45 -2.37
C VAL A 92 4.97 -5.99 -2.43
N PHE A 93 4.05 -5.69 -3.33
CA PHE A 93 3.50 -4.36 -3.52
C PHE A 93 2.19 -4.21 -2.76
N GLU A 94 2.05 -3.02 -2.20
CA GLU A 94 0.81 -2.46 -1.69
C GLU A 94 0.27 -1.51 -2.78
N MET A 95 -0.92 -1.76 -3.31
CA MET A 95 -1.50 -0.91 -4.36
C MET A 95 -3.03 -0.97 -4.38
N ASP A 96 -3.68 0.18 -4.17
CA ASP A 96 -5.13 0.32 -4.31
C ASP A 96 -5.63 -0.03 -5.73
N SER A 97 -6.87 -0.55 -5.82
CA SER A 97 -7.48 -1.02 -7.07
C SER A 97 -8.25 0.05 -7.88
N ASP A 98 -8.24 1.30 -7.44
CA ASP A 98 -9.16 2.37 -7.88
C ASP A 98 -8.53 3.39 -8.85
N PHE A 99 -7.39 3.05 -9.46
CA PHE A 99 -6.57 3.91 -10.32
C PHE A 99 -5.98 5.16 -9.66
N SER A 100 -6.10 5.33 -8.34
CA SER A 100 -5.38 6.40 -7.64
C SER A 100 -3.85 6.19 -7.67
N HIS A 101 -3.42 4.93 -7.81
CA HIS A 101 -2.05 4.52 -8.09
C HIS A 101 -1.93 4.04 -9.53
N ASN A 102 -1.10 4.71 -10.33
CA ASN A 102 -0.85 4.29 -11.71
C ASN A 102 0.12 3.09 -11.73
N PRO A 103 -0.27 1.92 -12.29
CA PRO A 103 0.63 0.78 -12.45
C PRO A 103 1.91 1.08 -13.23
N ASP A 104 1.93 2.12 -14.07
CA ASP A 104 3.11 2.51 -14.85
C ASP A 104 4.30 2.95 -13.99
N HIS A 105 4.08 3.22 -12.69
CA HIS A 105 5.17 3.47 -11.75
C HIS A 105 5.86 2.19 -11.26
N ILE A 106 5.26 1.00 -11.40
CA ILE A 106 5.83 -0.27 -10.89
C ILE A 106 7.29 -0.48 -11.33
N PRO A 107 7.68 -0.25 -12.61
CA PRO A 107 9.07 -0.36 -13.02
C PRO A 107 10.04 0.53 -12.23
N GLU A 108 9.64 1.75 -11.87
CA GLU A 108 10.46 2.68 -11.08
C GLU A 108 10.63 2.20 -9.63
N PHE A 109 9.59 1.61 -9.04
CA PHE A 109 9.68 0.95 -7.73
C PHE A 109 10.63 -0.24 -7.77
N LEU A 110 10.55 -1.05 -8.83
CA LEU A 110 11.39 -2.22 -9.05
C LEU A 110 12.86 -1.84 -9.23
N GLU A 111 13.15 -0.74 -9.91
CA GLU A 111 14.49 -0.17 -10.00
C GLU A 111 15.00 0.29 -8.63
N ALA A 112 14.20 1.10 -7.91
CA ALA A 112 14.56 1.57 -6.58
C ALA A 112 14.76 0.42 -5.58
N ALA A 113 13.98 -0.65 -5.68
CA ALA A 113 14.06 -1.81 -4.78
C ALA A 113 15.36 -2.62 -4.96
N GLN A 114 16.17 -2.36 -5.98
CA GLN A 114 17.54 -2.87 -6.08
C GLN A 114 18.48 -2.24 -5.02
N HIS A 115 18.13 -1.06 -4.50
CA HIS A 115 18.95 -0.29 -3.56
C HIS A 115 18.34 -0.14 -2.17
N TYR A 116 17.03 -0.32 -2.06
CA TYR A 116 16.26 -0.17 -0.83
C TYR A 116 15.45 -1.43 -0.52
N ASP A 117 15.20 -1.67 0.76
CA ASP A 117 14.41 -2.77 1.26
C ASP A 117 12.91 -2.43 1.25
N LEU A 118 12.57 -1.16 1.45
CA LEU A 118 11.21 -0.62 1.32
C LEU A 118 11.25 0.63 0.44
N VAL A 119 10.42 0.66 -0.59
CA VAL A 119 10.26 1.82 -1.48
C VAL A 119 8.88 2.42 -1.29
N LEU A 120 8.82 3.72 -1.03
CA LEU A 120 7.60 4.50 -0.87
C LEU A 120 7.26 5.26 -2.15
N GLY A 121 6.01 5.18 -2.60
CA GLY A 121 5.46 6.08 -3.61
C GLY A 121 5.12 7.42 -3.00
N SER A 122 5.86 8.45 -3.38
CA SER A 122 5.81 9.76 -2.74
C SER A 122 5.16 10.80 -3.63
N ARG A 123 4.09 11.42 -3.14
CA ARG A 123 3.38 12.54 -3.79
C ARG A 123 4.08 13.89 -3.59
N TYR A 124 5.06 13.93 -2.68
CA TYR A 124 5.71 15.14 -2.21
C TYR A 124 7.23 15.13 -2.45
N LEU A 125 7.76 14.08 -3.09
CA LEU A 125 9.18 13.98 -3.42
C LEU A 125 9.56 14.99 -4.51
N LYS A 126 10.40 15.96 -4.14
CA LYS A 126 10.89 17.01 -5.04
C LYS A 126 9.76 17.80 -5.73
N GLY A 127 8.65 18.03 -5.02
CA GLY A 127 7.49 18.79 -5.50
C GLY A 127 6.18 18.05 -5.24
N VAL A 128 5.06 18.72 -5.55
CA VAL A 128 3.71 18.15 -5.41
C VAL A 128 3.27 17.54 -6.74
N THR A 129 2.91 16.26 -6.74
CA THR A 129 2.45 15.51 -7.93
C THR A 129 1.03 14.98 -7.81
N VAL A 130 0.19 15.76 -7.15
CA VAL A 130 -1.22 15.43 -6.98
C VAL A 130 -2.04 16.18 -8.03
N ILE A 131 -2.86 15.46 -8.78
CA ILE A 131 -3.67 15.99 -9.87
C ILE A 131 -5.15 16.00 -9.46
N ASN A 132 -5.87 17.05 -9.82
CA ASN A 132 -7.33 17.21 -9.59
C ASN A 132 -7.77 17.25 -8.13
N TRP A 133 -6.90 17.62 -7.19
CA TRP A 133 -7.32 17.84 -5.80
C TRP A 133 -7.73 19.28 -5.53
N PRO A 134 -8.81 19.51 -4.76
CA PRO A 134 -9.09 20.84 -4.24
C PRO A 134 -7.94 21.26 -3.30
N MET A 135 -7.57 22.54 -3.34
CA MET A 135 -6.43 23.07 -2.58
C MET A 135 -6.54 22.77 -1.07
N SER A 136 -7.75 22.79 -0.52
CA SER A 136 -8.02 22.43 0.88
C SER A 136 -7.61 21.00 1.23
N ARG A 137 -7.90 20.03 0.35
CA ARG A 137 -7.50 18.61 0.53
C ARG A 137 -5.99 18.46 0.40
N LEU A 138 -5.37 19.15 -0.56
CA LEU A 138 -3.92 19.14 -0.73
C LEU A 138 -3.20 19.66 0.51
N LEU A 139 -3.61 20.83 1.01
CA LEU A 139 -3.04 21.43 2.22
C LEU A 139 -3.25 20.53 3.43
N LEU A 140 -4.46 20.00 3.62
CA LEU A 140 -4.76 19.08 4.73
C LEU A 140 -3.83 17.85 4.70
N SER A 141 -3.72 17.20 3.55
CA SER A 141 -2.86 16.02 3.38
C SER A 141 -1.38 16.35 3.61
N TYR A 142 -0.90 17.46 3.05
CA TYR A 142 0.48 17.91 3.21
C TYR A 142 0.83 18.20 4.67
N PHE A 143 -0.03 18.95 5.39
CA PHE A 143 0.20 19.27 6.79
C PHE A 143 0.00 18.07 7.73
N ALA A 144 -0.96 17.19 7.45
CA ALA A 144 -1.13 15.94 8.19
C ALA A 144 0.12 15.04 8.07
N ASN A 145 0.66 14.92 6.86
CA ASN A 145 1.91 14.19 6.63
C ASN A 145 3.10 14.86 7.32
N LYS A 146 3.24 16.20 7.25
CA LYS A 146 4.29 16.94 7.97
C LYS A 146 4.20 16.74 9.49
N TYR A 147 2.98 16.74 10.02
CA TYR A 147 2.71 16.45 11.43
C TYR A 147 3.16 15.02 11.80
N ALA A 148 2.75 14.01 11.03
CA ALA A 148 3.14 12.62 11.27
C ALA A 148 4.67 12.45 11.29
N ARG A 149 5.38 13.07 10.33
CA ARG A 149 6.84 13.08 10.28
C ARG A 149 7.48 13.73 11.50
N LEU A 150 6.97 14.88 11.95
CA LEU A 150 7.50 15.58 13.12
C LEU A 150 7.40 14.71 14.39
N ILE A 151 6.27 14.05 14.59
CA ILE A 151 6.04 13.25 15.81
C ILE A 151 6.80 11.91 15.76
N THR A 152 6.80 11.23 14.61
CA THR A 152 7.48 9.92 14.46
C THR A 152 9.00 10.06 14.30
N GLY A 153 9.46 11.19 13.74
CA GLY A 153 10.84 11.41 13.34
C GLY A 153 11.19 10.78 11.98
N LEU A 154 10.19 10.38 11.19
CA LEU A 154 10.42 9.78 9.87
C LEU A 154 11.03 10.82 8.90
N PRO A 155 12.17 10.49 8.25
CA PRO A 155 12.86 11.43 7.36
C PRO A 155 12.22 11.54 5.96
N PHE A 156 11.25 10.69 5.62
CA PHE A 156 10.66 10.56 4.27
C PHE A 156 9.65 11.65 3.95
N SER A 157 9.56 12.05 2.68
CA SER A 157 8.71 13.12 2.18
C SER A 157 7.22 12.78 2.26
N ASP A 158 6.83 11.52 2.02
CA ASP A 158 5.44 11.05 2.13
C ASP A 158 5.34 9.74 2.94
N THR A 159 4.77 9.84 4.13
CA THR A 159 4.60 8.72 5.06
C THR A 159 3.19 8.14 5.06
N THR A 160 2.29 8.72 4.26
CA THR A 160 0.86 8.39 4.26
C THR A 160 0.39 7.76 2.96
N GLY A 161 1.28 7.64 1.97
CA GLY A 161 1.01 6.97 0.69
C GLY A 161 0.83 5.46 0.85
N GLY A 162 -0.13 4.88 0.11
CA GLY A 162 -0.44 3.45 0.09
C GLY A 162 0.21 2.68 -1.06
N PHE A 163 0.96 3.34 -1.95
CA PHE A 163 1.73 2.66 -2.99
C PHE A 163 3.14 2.38 -2.48
N LYS A 164 3.43 1.12 -2.16
CA LYS A 164 4.71 0.72 -1.59
C LYS A 164 5.20 -0.58 -2.20
N CYS A 165 6.51 -0.76 -2.24
CA CYS A 165 7.14 -2.03 -2.56
C CYS A 165 8.00 -2.47 -1.37
N TYR A 166 7.68 -3.62 -0.80
CA TYR A 166 8.43 -4.25 0.27
C TYR A 166 9.26 -5.38 -0.33
N ARG A 167 10.55 -5.45 0.02
CA ARG A 167 11.26 -6.73 -0.03
C ARG A 167 10.67 -7.67 1.00
N ARG A 168 10.68 -8.96 0.66
CA ARG A 168 10.24 -10.05 1.53
C ARG A 168 10.82 -9.93 2.94
N THR A 169 12.12 -9.66 3.04
CA THR A 169 12.86 -9.53 4.32
C THR A 169 12.29 -8.44 5.23
N VAL A 170 11.69 -7.37 4.68
CA VAL A 170 11.01 -6.35 5.48
C VAL A 170 9.76 -6.90 6.13
N LEU A 171 8.94 -7.65 5.38
CA LEU A 171 7.70 -8.24 5.87
C LEU A 171 7.97 -9.36 6.89
N GLU A 172 9.00 -10.17 6.69
CA GLU A 172 9.49 -11.14 7.69
C GLU A 172 10.06 -10.43 8.92
N GLY A 173 10.70 -9.28 8.69
CA GLY A 173 11.33 -8.49 9.72
C GLY A 173 10.35 -7.80 10.64
N ILE A 174 9.20 -7.30 10.17
CA ILE A 174 8.23 -6.58 11.02
C ILE A 174 7.19 -7.52 11.63
N ASP A 175 6.79 -7.25 12.88
CA ASP A 175 5.69 -7.99 13.52
C ASP A 175 4.35 -7.51 12.95
N LEU A 176 3.86 -8.25 11.95
CA LEU A 176 2.59 -7.99 11.27
C LEU A 176 1.38 -8.20 12.19
N ASP A 177 1.47 -9.10 13.17
CA ASP A 177 0.37 -9.41 14.10
C ASP A 177 0.16 -8.33 15.16
N ALA A 178 1.21 -7.59 15.50
CA ALA A 178 1.13 -6.43 16.37
C ALA A 178 0.55 -5.17 15.69
N ILE A 179 0.37 -5.17 14.37
CA ILE A 179 -0.20 -4.03 13.64
C ILE A 179 -1.71 -4.05 13.82
N ARG A 180 -2.23 -2.96 14.38
CA ARG A 180 -3.68 -2.76 14.63
C ARG A 180 -4.23 -1.50 13.95
N SER A 181 -3.37 -0.74 13.28
CA SER A 181 -3.76 0.53 12.67
C SER A 181 -4.48 0.31 11.34
N GLU A 182 -5.34 1.27 10.99
CA GLU A 182 -6.09 1.30 9.75
C GLU A 182 -5.80 2.57 8.94
N GLY A 183 -6.13 2.56 7.65
CA GLY A 183 -6.02 3.72 6.75
C GLY A 183 -4.62 4.35 6.76
N TYR A 184 -4.55 5.68 6.91
CA TYR A 184 -3.26 6.39 6.91
C TYR A 184 -2.35 6.01 8.08
N SER A 185 -2.90 5.62 9.23
CA SER A 185 -2.10 5.15 10.37
C SER A 185 -1.39 3.84 10.08
N PHE A 186 -2.05 2.94 9.35
CA PHE A 186 -1.41 1.72 8.85
C PHE A 186 -0.19 2.07 8.01
N GLN A 187 -0.34 3.04 7.09
CA GLN A 187 0.77 3.47 6.23
C GLN A 187 1.96 4.02 7.01
N ILE A 188 1.70 4.85 8.02
CA ILE A 188 2.75 5.42 8.85
C ILE A 188 3.40 4.31 9.70
N GLU A 189 2.59 3.43 10.28
CA GLU A 189 3.06 2.36 11.17
C GLU A 189 3.96 1.36 10.46
N THR A 190 3.60 0.88 9.26
CA THR A 190 4.43 -0.09 8.52
C THR A 190 5.79 0.50 8.15
N THR A 191 5.80 1.72 7.62
CA THR A 191 7.04 2.45 7.30
C THR A 191 7.87 2.71 8.56
N PHE A 192 7.23 3.09 9.67
CA PHE A 192 7.91 3.33 10.94
C PHE A 192 8.56 2.07 11.49
N ARG A 193 7.85 0.94 11.52
CA ARG A 193 8.38 -0.34 11.97
C ARG A 193 9.58 -0.78 11.13
N ALA A 194 9.48 -0.68 9.80
CA ALA A 194 10.58 -1.02 8.91
C ALA A 194 11.82 -0.15 9.18
N TRP A 195 11.64 1.18 9.20
CA TRP A 195 12.73 2.12 9.47
C TRP A 195 13.38 1.90 10.84
N ARG A 196 12.59 1.61 11.88
CA ARG A 196 13.09 1.35 13.24
C ARG A 196 13.90 0.07 13.35
N LYS A 197 13.59 -0.94 12.53
CA LYS A 197 14.39 -2.17 12.42
C LYS A 197 15.66 -2.01 11.58
N GLY A 198 15.94 -0.81 11.07
CA GLY A 198 17.17 -0.51 10.33
C GLY A 198 17.13 -0.85 8.85
N PHE A 199 15.97 -1.21 8.30
CA PHE A 199 15.81 -1.42 6.86
C PHE A 199 16.07 -0.12 6.10
N LYS A 200 16.68 -0.25 4.92
CA LYS A 200 16.94 0.87 4.01
C LYS A 200 15.64 1.24 3.32
N VAL A 201 15.10 2.42 3.65
CA VAL A 201 13.86 2.93 3.05
C VAL A 201 14.19 4.03 2.05
N GLY A 202 13.64 3.90 0.84
CA GLY A 202 13.76 4.88 -0.24
C GLY A 202 12.41 5.44 -0.69
N GLU A 203 12.42 6.49 -1.49
CA GLU A 203 11.22 7.07 -2.10
C GLU A 203 11.37 7.12 -3.62
N THR A 204 10.29 6.80 -4.33
CA THR A 204 10.13 7.12 -5.75
C THR A 204 8.98 8.11 -5.92
N LYS A 205 9.03 8.92 -6.96
CA LYS A 205 8.03 9.95 -7.23
C LYS A 205 6.85 9.30 -7.96
N ILE A 206 5.64 9.50 -7.46
CA ILE A 206 4.42 9.02 -8.14
C ILE A 206 3.50 10.17 -8.48
N ILE A 207 2.71 10.01 -9.53
CA ILE A 207 1.56 10.88 -9.80
C ILE A 207 0.33 10.25 -9.14
N PHE A 208 -0.38 11.05 -8.35
CA PHE A 208 -1.59 10.61 -7.68
C PHE A 208 -2.77 11.43 -8.20
N SER A 209 -3.66 10.77 -8.93
CA SER A 209 -4.94 11.33 -9.38
C SER A 209 -6.04 10.96 -8.40
N ASP A 210 -7.04 11.83 -8.26
CA ASP A 210 -8.27 11.42 -7.58
C ASP A 210 -8.97 10.29 -8.36
N ARG A 211 -9.76 9.50 -7.64
CA ARG A 211 -10.54 8.39 -8.21
C ARG A 211 -11.37 8.90 -9.38
N THR A 212 -11.42 8.13 -10.47
CA THR A 212 -12.35 8.40 -11.58
C THR A 212 -13.80 8.19 -11.17
N GLU A 213 -14.07 7.29 -10.19
CA GLU A 213 -15.41 7.05 -9.63
C GLU A 213 -15.38 6.76 -8.11
N GLY A 214 -16.38 7.25 -7.37
CA GLY A 214 -16.63 6.92 -5.95
C GLY A 214 -16.35 8.04 -4.92
N ALA A 215 -17.12 8.06 -3.83
CA ALA A 215 -17.00 9.07 -2.75
C ALA A 215 -15.76 8.85 -1.86
N SER A 216 -15.17 9.95 -1.39
CA SER A 216 -14.01 9.94 -0.49
C SER A 216 -14.33 9.24 0.84
N LYS A 217 -13.49 8.26 1.23
CA LYS A 217 -13.61 7.52 2.50
C LYS A 217 -13.15 8.34 3.73
N MET A 218 -12.64 9.58 3.56
CA MET A 218 -12.15 10.40 4.68
C MET A 218 -13.29 10.86 5.60
N SER A 219 -13.29 10.39 6.84
CA SER A 219 -14.18 10.85 7.91
C SER A 219 -13.39 11.47 9.06
N GLY A 220 -14.02 12.33 9.86
CA GLY A 220 -13.40 12.90 11.07
C GLY A 220 -12.93 11.85 12.07
N LYS A 221 -13.53 10.64 12.06
CA LYS A 221 -13.09 9.50 12.87
C LYS A 221 -11.71 8.99 12.45
N ILE A 222 -11.47 8.85 11.14
CA ILE A 222 -10.17 8.44 10.57
C ILE A 222 -9.08 9.48 10.90
N ILE A 223 -9.42 10.78 10.85
CA ILE A 223 -8.48 11.84 11.21
C ILE A 223 -8.08 11.76 12.69
N ARG A 224 -9.06 11.55 13.59
CA ARG A 224 -8.80 11.43 15.04
C ARG A 224 -7.97 10.19 15.37
N GLU A 225 -8.27 9.05 14.73
CA GLU A 225 -7.47 7.84 14.86
C GLU A 225 -6.03 8.07 14.40
N ALA A 226 -5.86 8.76 13.26
CA ALA A 226 -4.54 9.12 12.74
C ALA A 226 -3.70 9.93 13.72
N VAL A 227 -4.30 10.95 14.33
CA VAL A 227 -3.63 11.78 15.33
C VAL A 227 -3.18 10.94 16.53
N TRP A 228 -4.07 10.13 17.12
CA TRP A 228 -3.73 9.35 18.31
C TRP A 228 -2.69 8.26 18.03
N ARG A 229 -2.83 7.52 16.93
CA ARG A 229 -1.89 6.44 16.55
C ARG A 229 -0.46 6.96 16.38
N VAL A 230 -0.29 8.14 15.79
CA VAL A 230 1.03 8.78 15.63
C VAL A 230 1.72 9.03 16.98
N TRP A 231 0.98 9.50 18.00
CA TRP A 231 1.52 9.65 19.36
C TRP A 231 1.80 8.30 20.03
N MET A 232 0.95 7.31 19.82
CA MET A 232 1.16 5.97 20.37
C MET A 232 2.44 5.33 19.83
N LEU A 233 2.73 5.46 18.53
CA LEU A 233 3.98 4.99 17.93
C LEU A 233 5.20 5.67 18.56
N ARG A 234 5.12 6.99 18.81
CA ARG A 234 6.18 7.74 19.50
C ARG A 234 6.38 7.27 20.93
N LEU A 235 5.29 6.98 21.67
CA LEU A 235 5.35 6.45 23.02
C LEU A 235 5.98 5.06 23.07
N LEU A 236 5.52 4.14 22.22
CA LEU A 236 6.05 2.78 22.11
C LEU A 236 7.56 2.77 21.81
N ARG A 237 8.02 3.68 20.95
CA ARG A 237 9.46 3.93 20.74
C ARG A 237 10.17 4.36 22.01
N THR A 238 9.57 5.28 22.77
CA THR A 238 10.19 5.86 23.95
C THR A 238 10.35 4.83 25.07
N ILE A 239 9.44 3.86 25.14
CA ILE A 239 9.46 2.77 26.12
C ILE A 239 10.12 1.48 25.61
N GLY A 240 10.80 1.51 24.46
CA GLY A 240 11.58 0.38 23.93
C GLY A 240 10.76 -0.79 23.41
N LYS A 241 9.47 -0.60 23.13
CA LYS A 241 8.58 -1.64 22.56
C LYS A 241 8.51 -1.61 21.03
N LEU A 242 9.16 -0.61 20.39
CA LEU A 242 9.27 -0.38 18.95
C LEU A 242 10.57 0.35 18.55
#